data_AF-A0A8R7U5L4-F1
#
_entry.id   AF-A0A8R7U5L4-F1
#
_cell.length_a   1.000
_cell.length_b   1.000
_cell.length_c   1.000
_cell.angle_alpha   90.00
_cell.angle_beta   90.00
_cell.angle_gamma   90.00
#
_symmetry.space_group_name_H-M   'P 1'
#
loop_
_entity.id
_entity.type
_entity.pdbx_description
1 polymer ?
#
loop_
_entity_poly.entity_id
_entity_poly.type
_entity_poly.pdbx_seq_one_letter_code
_entity_poly.pdbx_strand_id
1 'polypeptide(L)'
;MAYGGLQDFLSERKDLAVTLIRNRILPLYYLDPCSPYLISTANWIIGQLALCLPEAMCTDIYNSLMKALSMEDAEDVTCYPVRASASGAIAELIENGYAPPDWVALLQVVVKRISAEDENESALLFQLLGTIVDAGQEKVVAHIPGTVSNIANTIINLLPPVPDPWPQVVEQGFAALVAMVQAWDSSAPDENKEHEKSAWQLGQTAITQTFSTVLQKAWLLPVEQMEPTLDSALPPPSCVNDASVLLEFILRSITSMEEITHMNVFELVVIWADIIAYWDSWEEEEDQGVFNAIKEAVSFHQRFDSSGFFLKMLPSQSANGSQSSVISRVSSFVTRAIAAYPSATWRACSCIHTLLHAPDFSLGAEDTRMTLAVTFGEATFSYFKGVSDSPAGIWKPLLLAISSCYICYPDAIQQVLCKDNGNGYTAWASALAQVSSSSFTPGLSSESEIKLAILTLATVIERLLALSMGGTKVLQDCYTSLMGSCIHLKDVQEDGDDGDGDGAEDLDDDDDEEDTDDDDEDSEDDDVREETEEEFLARYAAAAGESIEVVEEGDIDEETQDIELGSLDEMDIQQVVLSLIQKHTALLQAQVLPDDLIERIAETFPEYEQLLHAHQLRC
;
A
#
# COMPACT_ATOMS: atom_id res chain seq x y z
N MET A 1 -26.12 9.52 17.04
CA MET A 1 -26.76 10.60 16.26
C MET A 1 -26.84 11.93 17.01
N ALA A 2 -27.35 12.04 18.24
CA ALA A 2 -27.42 13.34 18.95
C ALA A 2 -26.08 13.95 19.42
N TYR A 3 -24.99 13.17 19.47
CA TYR A 3 -23.70 13.61 20.01
C TYR A 3 -22.79 14.33 19.00
N GLY A 4 -22.85 14.00 17.70
CA GLY A 4 -22.07 14.69 16.66
C GLY A 4 -22.44 16.17 16.55
N GLY A 5 -23.74 16.48 16.48
CA GLY A 5 -24.21 17.87 16.45
C GLY A 5 -23.90 18.67 17.72
N LEU A 6 -23.68 18.03 18.87
CA LEU A 6 -23.21 18.71 20.08
C LEU A 6 -21.72 19.05 20.00
N GLN A 7 -20.91 18.17 19.40
CA GLN A 7 -19.49 18.41 19.16
C GLN A 7 -19.30 19.58 18.18
N ASP A 8 -20.06 19.60 17.08
CA ASP A 8 -20.07 20.69 16.10
C ASP A 8 -20.51 22.02 16.75
N PHE A 9 -21.58 21.99 17.54
CA PHE A 9 -22.04 23.17 18.26
C PHE A 9 -21.00 23.70 19.26
N LEU A 10 -20.29 22.80 19.97
CA LEU A 10 -19.28 23.20 20.95
C LEU A 10 -17.95 23.63 20.29
N SER A 11 -17.64 23.14 19.10
CA SER A 11 -16.49 23.59 18.32
C SER A 11 -16.68 25.02 17.82
N GLU A 12 -17.91 25.40 17.47
CA GLU A 12 -18.32 26.80 17.18
C GLU A 12 -18.33 27.69 18.44
N ARG A 13 -18.47 27.09 19.63
CA ARG A 13 -18.62 27.79 20.93
C ARG A 13 -17.53 27.38 21.93
N LYS A 14 -16.25 27.48 21.54
CA LYS A 14 -15.09 27.03 22.35
C LYS A 14 -15.10 27.54 23.80
N ASP A 15 -15.56 28.77 24.04
CA ASP A 15 -15.65 29.35 25.39
C ASP A 15 -16.58 28.57 26.35
N LEU A 16 -17.66 27.99 25.81
CA LEU A 16 -18.59 27.17 26.59
C LEU A 16 -17.94 25.83 26.97
N ALA A 17 -17.23 25.19 26.03
CA ALA A 17 -16.48 23.96 26.29
C ALA A 17 -15.42 24.18 27.37
N VAL A 18 -14.64 25.26 27.27
CA VAL A 18 -13.64 25.66 28.28
C VAL A 18 -14.26 25.85 29.65
N THR A 19 -15.40 26.54 29.72
CA THR A 19 -16.10 26.82 30.98
C THR A 19 -16.65 25.53 31.61
N LEU A 20 -17.23 24.64 30.80
CA LEU A 20 -17.73 23.34 31.23
C LEU A 20 -16.59 22.51 31.83
N ILE A 21 -15.48 22.38 31.09
CA ILE A 21 -14.36 21.52 31.49
C ILE A 21 -13.71 22.04 32.76
N ARG A 22 -13.43 23.35 32.84
CA ARG A 22 -12.81 23.98 34.00
C ARG A 22 -13.66 23.86 35.27
N ASN A 23 -14.98 24.07 35.16
CA ASN A 23 -15.84 24.20 36.34
C ASN A 23 -16.57 22.90 36.73
N ARG A 24 -16.72 21.94 35.82
CA ARG A 24 -17.49 20.72 36.04
C ARG A 24 -16.68 19.44 35.89
N ILE A 25 -15.75 19.39 34.94
CA ILE A 25 -15.03 18.14 34.60
C ILE A 25 -13.74 18.02 35.41
N LEU A 26 -12.82 18.99 35.28
CA LEU A 26 -11.53 18.96 36.00
C LEU A 26 -11.65 18.80 37.52
N PRO A 27 -12.62 19.44 38.22
CA PRO A 27 -12.78 19.25 39.65
C PRO A 27 -13.01 17.79 40.07
N LEU A 28 -13.54 16.93 39.19
CA LEU A 28 -13.81 15.52 39.50
C LEU A 28 -12.54 14.72 39.78
N TYR A 29 -11.39 15.09 39.20
CA TYR A 29 -10.09 14.43 39.45
C TYR A 29 -9.49 14.76 40.82
N TYR A 30 -9.98 15.81 41.47
CA TYR A 30 -9.50 16.26 42.78
C TYR A 30 -10.44 15.90 43.93
N LEU A 31 -11.59 15.29 43.63
CA LEU A 31 -12.48 14.75 44.66
C LEU A 31 -11.89 13.45 45.20
N ASP A 32 -11.74 13.37 46.52
CA ASP A 32 -11.29 12.15 47.21
C ASP A 32 -12.28 11.79 48.34
N PRO A 33 -13.04 10.67 48.23
CA PRO A 33 -13.08 9.72 47.12
C PRO A 33 -14.01 10.16 45.99
N CYS A 34 -13.60 9.96 44.73
CA CYS A 34 -14.47 10.09 43.55
C CYS A 34 -14.83 8.70 43.01
N SER A 35 -16.02 8.57 42.44
CA SER A 35 -16.44 7.31 41.81
C SER A 35 -15.64 7.07 40.52
N PRO A 36 -15.08 5.87 40.30
CA PRO A 36 -14.41 5.51 39.04
C PRO A 36 -15.29 5.74 37.81
N TYR A 37 -16.60 5.54 37.90
CA TYR A 37 -17.52 5.82 36.79
C TYR A 37 -17.62 7.32 36.45
N LEU A 38 -17.53 8.20 37.45
CA LEU A 38 -17.53 9.64 37.22
C LEU A 38 -16.21 10.11 36.60
N ILE A 39 -15.07 9.56 37.04
CA ILE A 39 -13.76 9.84 36.42
C ILE A 39 -13.74 9.30 34.98
N SER A 40 -14.26 8.10 34.75
CA SER A 40 -14.36 7.51 33.41
C SER A 40 -15.22 8.36 32.47
N THR A 41 -16.36 8.86 32.96
CA THR A 41 -17.22 9.77 32.19
C THR A 41 -16.50 11.10 31.93
N ALA A 42 -15.73 11.62 32.90
CA ALA A 42 -14.93 12.82 32.73
C ALA A 42 -13.87 12.66 31.64
N ASN A 43 -13.13 11.54 31.64
CA ASN A 43 -12.15 11.21 30.61
C ASN A 43 -12.82 11.15 29.23
N TRP A 44 -13.95 10.44 29.12
CA TRP A 44 -14.68 10.32 27.85
C TRP A 44 -15.12 11.68 27.30
N ILE A 45 -15.69 12.55 28.13
CA ILE A 45 -16.09 13.92 27.73
C ILE A 45 -14.87 14.72 27.25
N ILE A 46 -13.72 14.57 27.91
CA ILE A 46 -12.49 15.24 27.50
C ILE A 46 -12.06 14.78 26.10
N GLY A 47 -12.05 13.46 25.83
CA GLY A 47 -11.71 12.92 24.51
C GLY A 47 -12.61 13.47 23.42
N GLN A 48 -13.93 13.44 23.63
CA GLN A 48 -14.91 13.97 22.66
C GLN A 48 -14.76 15.47 22.38
N LEU A 49 -14.20 16.22 23.33
CA LEU A 49 -14.01 17.66 23.21
C LEU A 49 -12.56 18.04 22.90
N ALA A 50 -11.68 17.09 22.58
CA ALA A 50 -10.25 17.33 22.37
C ALA A 50 -9.98 18.47 21.37
N LEU A 51 -10.66 18.47 20.22
CA LEU A 51 -10.64 19.52 19.19
C LEU A 51 -11.00 20.94 19.70
N CYS A 52 -11.78 21.03 20.77
CA CYS A 52 -12.29 22.29 21.32
C CYS A 52 -11.38 22.85 22.43
N LEU A 53 -10.36 22.11 22.85
CA LEU A 53 -9.52 22.47 23.99
C LEU A 53 -8.47 23.52 23.62
N PRO A 54 -8.36 24.62 24.40
CA PRO A 54 -7.22 25.52 24.28
C PRO A 54 -5.95 24.84 24.78
N GLU A 55 -4.84 25.08 24.07
CA GLU A 55 -3.51 24.54 24.38
C GLU A 55 -3.11 24.77 25.86
N ALA A 56 -3.43 25.95 26.41
CA ALA A 56 -3.13 26.31 27.80
C ALA A 56 -3.78 25.40 28.86
N MET A 57 -4.83 24.65 28.51
CA MET A 57 -5.51 23.70 29.40
C MET A 57 -5.04 22.25 29.18
N CYS A 58 -4.54 21.92 27.99
CA CYS A 58 -4.21 20.56 27.60
C CYS A 58 -3.17 19.92 28.52
N THR A 59 -2.20 20.67 29.04
CA THR A 59 -1.21 20.13 29.99
C THR A 59 -1.84 19.65 31.30
N ASP A 60 -2.77 20.41 31.88
CA ASP A 60 -3.45 20.02 33.14
C ASP A 60 -4.39 18.84 32.93
N ILE A 61 -5.07 18.82 31.78
CA ILE A 61 -5.92 17.71 31.35
C ILE A 61 -5.08 16.45 31.17
N TYR A 62 -4.02 16.52 30.38
CA TYR A 62 -3.10 15.40 30.14
C TYR A 62 -2.54 14.83 31.43
N ASN A 63 -2.10 15.68 32.36
CA ASN A 63 -1.62 15.24 33.67
C ASN A 63 -2.70 14.50 34.49
N SER A 64 -3.97 14.90 34.34
CA SER A 64 -5.11 14.23 34.99
C SER A 64 -5.42 12.89 34.34
N LEU A 65 -5.39 12.83 33.00
CA LEU A 65 -5.57 11.60 32.23
C LEU A 65 -4.44 10.59 32.48
N MET A 66 -3.19 11.05 32.56
CA MET A 66 -2.03 10.19 32.90
C MET A 66 -2.17 9.53 34.27
N LYS A 67 -2.69 10.28 35.25
CA LYS A 67 -3.01 9.71 36.57
C LYS A 67 -4.14 8.69 36.47
N ALA A 68 -5.19 8.99 35.72
CA ALA A 68 -6.33 8.11 35.50
C ALA A 68 -5.92 6.79 34.81
N LEU A 69 -5.09 6.87 33.77
CA LEU A 69 -4.51 5.71 33.08
C LEU A 69 -3.66 4.84 34.02
N SER A 70 -2.99 5.48 34.97
CA SER A 70 -2.16 4.79 35.97
C SER A 70 -2.93 4.28 37.18
N MET A 71 -4.24 4.51 37.31
CA MET A 71 -5.00 4.12 38.51
C MET A 71 -5.02 2.61 38.70
N GLU A 72 -4.71 2.16 39.92
CA GLU A 72 -4.82 0.76 40.33
C GLU A 72 -6.25 0.42 40.75
N ASP A 73 -6.59 -0.86 40.67
CA ASP A 73 -7.89 -1.35 41.14
C ASP A 73 -7.98 -1.20 42.66
N ALA A 74 -9.16 -0.83 43.15
CA ALA A 74 -9.48 -0.89 44.57
C ALA A 74 -10.03 -2.28 44.92
N GLU A 75 -9.95 -2.69 46.20
CA GLU A 75 -10.24 -4.06 46.64
C GLU A 75 -11.52 -4.68 46.04
N ASP A 76 -12.62 -3.92 45.95
CA ASP A 76 -13.91 -4.38 45.40
C ASP A 76 -14.34 -3.67 44.11
N VAL A 77 -13.52 -2.78 43.54
CA VAL A 77 -13.91 -1.93 42.40
C VAL A 77 -12.80 -1.87 41.35
N THR A 78 -13.09 -2.39 40.16
CA THR A 78 -12.21 -2.28 38.99
C THR A 78 -12.14 -0.83 38.50
N CYS A 79 -10.92 -0.38 38.22
CA CYS A 79 -10.63 0.90 37.59
C CYS A 79 -10.48 0.77 36.06
N TYR A 80 -10.78 -0.40 35.48
CA TYR A 80 -10.76 -0.62 34.02
C TYR A 80 -11.49 0.47 33.23
N PRO A 81 -12.74 0.88 33.57
CA PRO A 81 -13.44 1.91 32.80
C PRO A 81 -12.72 3.27 32.84
N VAL A 82 -12.00 3.57 33.92
CA VAL A 82 -11.20 4.79 34.05
C VAL A 82 -9.99 4.72 33.13
N ARG A 83 -9.27 3.60 33.14
CA ARG A 83 -8.07 3.40 32.30
C ARG A 83 -8.42 3.38 30.82
N ALA A 84 -9.45 2.63 30.43
CA ALA A 84 -9.95 2.55 29.06
C ALA A 84 -10.34 3.94 28.51
N SER A 85 -11.16 4.68 29.25
CA SER A 85 -11.58 6.04 28.85
C SER A 85 -10.43 7.05 28.87
N ALA A 86 -9.46 6.92 29.78
CA ALA A 86 -8.26 7.75 29.78
C ALA A 86 -7.38 7.47 28.56
N SER A 87 -7.24 6.19 28.18
CA SER A 87 -6.50 5.75 27.00
C SER A 87 -7.06 6.40 25.74
N GLY A 88 -8.37 6.28 25.50
CA GLY A 88 -9.03 6.91 24.37
C GLY A 88 -8.94 8.44 24.40
N ALA A 89 -9.11 9.07 25.56
CA ALA A 89 -8.98 10.53 25.66
C ALA A 89 -7.55 11.03 25.40
N ILE A 90 -6.52 10.27 25.76
CA ILE A 90 -5.12 10.62 25.43
C ILE A 90 -4.87 10.47 23.93
N ALA A 91 -5.35 9.40 23.30
CA ALA A 91 -5.24 9.21 21.86
C ALA A 91 -5.86 10.39 21.09
N GLU A 92 -7.11 10.75 21.44
CA GLU A 92 -7.81 11.90 20.86
C GLU A 92 -7.05 13.22 21.05
N LEU A 93 -6.43 13.46 22.21
CA LEU A 93 -5.62 14.67 22.38
C LEU A 93 -4.43 14.69 21.40
N ILE A 94 -3.73 13.56 21.28
CA ILE A 94 -2.53 13.43 20.44
C ILE A 94 -2.89 13.61 18.96
N GLU A 95 -3.94 12.94 18.49
CA GLU A 95 -4.43 13.03 17.11
C GLU A 95 -4.87 14.46 16.76
N ASN A 96 -5.37 15.21 17.75
CA ASN A 96 -5.74 16.61 17.61
C ASN A 96 -4.57 17.60 17.88
N GLY A 97 -3.33 17.13 17.70
CA GLY A 97 -2.13 17.98 17.68
C GLY A 97 -1.53 18.30 19.05
N TYR A 98 -2.04 17.73 20.15
CA TYR A 98 -1.37 17.87 21.44
C TYR A 98 -0.08 17.06 21.48
N ALA A 99 1.05 17.72 21.77
CA ALA A 99 2.32 17.06 22.00
C ALA A 99 2.57 16.84 23.50
N PRO A 100 2.49 15.59 24.02
CA PRO A 100 2.94 15.25 25.35
C PRO A 100 4.32 15.84 25.69
N PRO A 101 4.49 16.39 26.91
CA PRO A 101 5.78 16.94 27.34
C PRO A 101 6.84 15.84 27.56
N ASP A 102 6.40 14.61 27.86
CA ASP A 102 7.27 13.44 28.05
C ASP A 102 6.62 12.22 27.40
N TRP A 103 7.00 11.96 26.15
CA TRP A 103 6.54 10.82 25.36
C TRP A 103 7.02 9.48 25.91
N VAL A 104 8.22 9.45 26.49
CA VAL A 104 8.83 8.23 27.01
C VAL A 104 8.09 7.78 28.28
N ALA A 105 7.69 8.72 29.14
CA ALA A 105 6.88 8.41 30.32
C ALA A 105 5.52 7.82 29.92
N LEU A 106 4.87 8.37 28.91
CA LEU A 106 3.60 7.84 28.38
C LEU A 106 3.79 6.42 27.83
N LEU A 107 4.80 6.22 26.98
CA LEU A 107 5.16 4.91 26.41
C LEU A 107 5.38 3.87 27.52
N GLN A 108 6.15 4.20 28.55
CA GLN A 108 6.44 3.30 29.67
C GLN A 108 5.20 2.94 30.49
N VAL A 109 4.29 3.88 30.70
CA VAL A 109 3.03 3.63 31.43
C VAL A 109 2.16 2.65 30.66
N VAL A 110 2.00 2.87 29.35
CA VAL A 110 1.22 2.00 28.46
C VAL A 110 1.81 0.60 28.40
N VAL A 111 3.11 0.48 28.09
CA VAL A 111 3.80 -0.82 27.95
C VAL A 111 3.78 -1.62 29.24
N LYS A 112 3.91 -0.97 30.41
CA LYS A 112 3.85 -1.65 31.71
C LYS A 112 2.46 -2.23 32.02
N ARG A 113 1.39 -1.64 31.47
CA ARG A 113 0.01 -2.06 31.71
C ARG A 113 -0.44 -3.18 30.78
N ILE A 114 0.08 -3.23 29.55
CA ILE A 114 -0.18 -4.31 28.60
C ILE A 114 0.19 -5.65 29.23
N SER A 115 -0.79 -6.56 29.32
CA SER A 115 -0.63 -7.85 30.00
C SER A 115 -1.50 -8.94 29.37
N ALA A 116 -1.13 -10.20 29.57
CA ALA A 116 -1.92 -11.33 29.09
C ALA A 116 -3.16 -11.62 29.97
N GLU A 117 -3.31 -10.91 31.10
CA GLU A 117 -4.39 -11.16 32.08
C GLU A 117 -5.67 -10.37 31.76
N ASP A 118 -5.53 -9.18 31.16
CA ASP A 118 -6.64 -8.32 30.76
C ASP A 118 -6.58 -8.03 29.26
N GLU A 119 -7.25 -8.88 28.49
CA GLU A 119 -7.29 -8.81 27.03
C GLU A 119 -7.95 -7.52 26.54
N ASN A 120 -9.05 -7.11 27.18
CA ASN A 120 -9.82 -5.93 26.78
C ASN A 120 -9.05 -4.63 27.05
N GLU A 121 -8.35 -4.55 28.19
CA GLU A 121 -7.50 -3.40 28.49
C GLU A 121 -6.30 -3.36 27.54
N SER A 122 -5.66 -4.50 27.31
CA SER A 122 -4.49 -4.58 26.45
C SER A 122 -4.81 -4.24 25.00
N ALA A 123 -6.00 -4.60 24.48
CA ALA A 123 -6.42 -4.22 23.13
C ALA A 123 -6.47 -2.70 22.95
N LEU A 124 -7.05 -1.98 23.91
CA LEU A 124 -7.12 -0.51 23.90
C LEU A 124 -5.74 0.15 24.08
N LEU A 125 -4.88 -0.48 24.88
CA LEU A 125 -3.52 0.01 25.10
C LEU A 125 -2.61 -0.22 23.89
N PHE A 126 -2.82 -1.28 23.12
CA PHE A 126 -2.16 -1.48 21.83
C PHE A 126 -2.55 -0.40 20.82
N GLN A 127 -3.83 -0.03 20.76
CA GLN A 127 -4.29 1.08 19.91
C GLN A 127 -3.62 2.40 20.30
N LEU A 128 -3.66 2.76 21.59
CA LEU A 128 -2.98 3.96 22.07
C LEU A 128 -1.47 3.91 21.81
N LEU A 129 -0.86 2.73 21.89
CA LEU A 129 0.55 2.54 21.59
C LEU A 129 0.88 2.84 20.12
N GLY A 130 0.01 2.46 19.18
CA GLY A 130 0.08 2.88 17.78
C GLY A 130 0.04 4.40 17.65
N THR A 131 -0.99 5.05 18.19
CA THR A 131 -1.12 6.53 18.16
C THR A 131 0.10 7.25 18.76
N ILE A 132 0.66 6.74 19.86
CA ILE A 132 1.88 7.30 20.49
C ILE A 132 3.08 7.21 19.55
N VAL A 133 3.23 6.08 18.87
CA VAL A 133 4.35 5.82 17.96
C VAL A 133 4.27 6.73 16.74
N ASP A 134 3.10 6.79 16.11
CA ASP A 134 2.88 7.54 14.87
C ASP A 134 3.05 9.05 15.09
N ALA A 135 2.47 9.60 16.16
CA ALA A 135 2.58 11.02 16.46
C ALA A 135 3.89 11.41 17.17
N GLY A 136 4.52 10.47 17.88
CA GLY A 136 5.74 10.72 18.65
C GLY A 136 6.99 10.82 17.78
N GLN A 137 7.02 10.11 16.64
CA GLN A 137 8.10 10.11 15.65
C GLN A 137 9.49 10.01 16.31
N GLU A 138 10.43 10.92 15.99
CA GLU A 138 11.80 10.93 16.50
C GLU A 138 11.92 10.87 18.04
N LYS A 139 10.87 11.31 18.78
CA LYS A 139 10.88 11.32 20.25
C LYS A 139 10.74 9.93 20.86
N VAL A 140 10.21 8.96 20.12
CA VAL A 140 9.95 7.59 20.59
C VAL A 140 10.76 6.53 19.84
N VAL A 141 11.25 6.83 18.64
CA VAL A 141 12.01 5.91 17.77
C VAL A 141 13.09 5.15 18.52
N ALA A 142 13.96 5.84 19.28
CA ALA A 142 15.07 5.20 20.01
C ALA A 142 14.62 4.13 21.04
N HIS A 143 13.35 4.13 21.43
CA HIS A 143 12.75 3.19 22.37
C HIS A 143 11.97 2.05 21.69
N ILE A 144 11.76 2.12 20.37
CA ILE A 144 10.98 1.11 19.61
C ILE A 144 11.56 -0.30 19.77
N PRO A 145 12.86 -0.58 19.54
CA PRO A 145 13.38 -1.94 19.63
C PRO A 145 13.14 -2.60 21.01
N GLY A 146 13.32 -1.84 22.08
CA GLY A 146 13.05 -2.31 23.44
C GLY A 146 11.56 -2.51 23.71
N THR A 147 10.72 -1.64 23.16
CA THR A 147 9.26 -1.72 23.31
C THR A 147 8.67 -2.92 22.59
N VAL A 148 9.08 -3.14 21.32
CA VAL A 148 8.74 -4.33 20.52
C VAL A 148 9.07 -5.61 21.30
N SER A 149 10.28 -5.69 21.87
CA SER A 149 10.69 -6.85 22.68
C SER A 149 9.81 -7.06 23.92
N ASN A 150 9.40 -5.98 24.60
CA ASN A 150 8.56 -6.07 25.78
C ASN A 150 7.15 -6.59 25.47
N ILE A 151 6.52 -6.07 24.41
CA ILE A 151 5.13 -6.43 24.08
C ILE A 151 5.00 -7.77 23.34
N ALA A 152 6.04 -8.18 22.60
CA ALA A 152 6.02 -9.42 21.82
C ALA A 152 5.71 -10.66 22.68
N ASN A 153 6.27 -10.74 23.89
CA ASN A 153 5.98 -11.86 24.80
C ASN A 153 4.51 -11.87 25.24
N THR A 154 3.90 -10.71 25.45
CA THR A 154 2.48 -10.61 25.79
C THR A 154 1.62 -11.08 24.62
N ILE A 155 1.92 -10.62 23.39
CA ILE A 155 1.22 -11.05 22.18
C ILE A 155 1.33 -12.58 22.00
N ILE A 156 2.54 -13.14 22.16
CA ILE A 156 2.77 -14.58 22.05
C ILE A 156 1.93 -15.38 23.07
N ASN A 157 1.78 -14.87 24.29
CA ASN A 157 0.98 -15.54 25.33
C ASN A 157 -0.53 -15.45 25.08
N LEU A 158 -0.97 -14.47 24.29
CA LEU A 158 -2.37 -14.25 23.91
C LEU A 158 -2.77 -15.02 22.63
N LEU A 159 -1.80 -15.59 21.90
CA LEU A 159 -2.09 -16.41 20.73
C LEU A 159 -2.90 -17.66 21.13
N PRO A 160 -4.01 -17.96 20.43
CA PRO A 160 -4.82 -19.12 20.73
C PRO A 160 -4.05 -20.43 20.41
N PRO A 161 -4.21 -21.49 21.23
CA PRO A 161 -3.53 -22.77 21.03
C PRO A 161 -4.14 -23.64 19.92
N VAL A 162 -5.31 -23.27 19.40
CA VAL A 162 -6.08 -23.96 18.35
C VAL A 162 -6.34 -22.93 17.25
N PRO A 163 -6.49 -23.34 15.97
CA PRO A 163 -6.83 -22.43 14.87
C PRO A 163 -8.27 -21.93 15.00
N ASP A 164 -8.48 -21.03 15.95
CA ASP A 164 -9.60 -20.11 15.98
C ASP A 164 -9.12 -18.76 15.44
N PRO A 165 -10.01 -17.93 14.88
CA PRO A 165 -9.67 -16.54 14.55
C PRO A 165 -8.96 -15.86 15.74
N TRP A 166 -7.96 -15.06 15.46
CA TRP A 166 -7.20 -14.40 16.52
C TRP A 166 -8.10 -13.46 17.32
N PRO A 167 -7.98 -13.43 18.66
CA PRO A 167 -8.69 -12.46 19.47
C PRO A 167 -8.29 -11.02 19.07
N GLN A 168 -9.23 -10.08 19.17
CA GLN A 168 -8.98 -8.66 18.85
C GLN A 168 -7.73 -8.11 19.54
N VAL A 169 -7.42 -8.53 20.77
CA VAL A 169 -6.20 -8.10 21.48
C VAL A 169 -4.91 -8.50 20.75
N VAL A 170 -4.88 -9.66 20.09
CA VAL A 170 -3.76 -10.11 19.27
C VAL A 170 -3.69 -9.28 18.00
N GLU A 171 -4.83 -9.07 17.34
CA GLU A 171 -4.91 -8.26 16.12
C GLU A 171 -4.39 -6.83 16.34
N GLN A 172 -4.87 -6.16 17.40
CA GLN A 172 -4.38 -4.84 17.79
C GLN A 172 -2.90 -4.87 18.20
N GLY A 173 -2.44 -5.98 18.79
CA GLY A 173 -1.02 -6.19 19.07
C GLY A 173 -0.17 -6.21 17.81
N PHE A 174 -0.61 -6.89 16.75
CA PHE A 174 0.07 -6.90 15.45
C PHE A 174 0.03 -5.52 14.78
N ALA A 175 -1.11 -4.84 14.77
CA ALA A 175 -1.23 -3.47 14.27
C ALA A 175 -0.25 -2.51 14.99
N ALA A 176 -0.10 -2.64 16.32
CA ALA A 176 0.88 -1.85 17.07
C ALA A 176 2.33 -2.17 16.70
N LEU A 177 2.66 -3.43 16.38
CA LEU A 177 3.99 -3.81 15.87
C LEU A 177 4.23 -3.23 14.46
N VAL A 178 3.18 -3.13 13.64
CA VAL A 178 3.24 -2.51 12.30
C VAL A 178 3.53 -1.01 12.41
N ALA A 179 2.79 -0.28 13.24
CA ALA A 179 3.05 1.15 13.48
C ALA A 179 4.51 1.39 13.95
N MET A 180 5.01 0.53 14.84
CA MET A 180 6.39 0.56 15.31
C MET A 180 7.42 0.32 14.21
N VAL A 181 7.20 -0.65 13.33
CA VAL A 181 8.17 -0.91 12.27
C VAL A 181 8.16 0.19 11.21
N GLN A 182 6.99 0.71 10.87
CA GLN A 182 6.85 1.84 9.93
C GLN A 182 7.55 3.09 10.46
N ALA A 183 7.34 3.44 11.73
CA ALA A 183 8.03 4.56 12.37
C ALA A 183 9.55 4.36 12.48
N TRP A 184 10.01 3.11 12.64
CA TRP A 184 11.44 2.78 12.66
C TRP A 184 12.09 2.85 11.27
N ASP A 185 11.37 2.38 10.24
CA ASP A 185 11.81 2.45 8.85
C ASP A 185 11.88 3.91 8.36
N SER A 186 10.88 4.73 8.70
CA SER A 186 10.88 6.15 8.35
C SER A 186 12.01 6.94 9.02
N SER A 187 12.60 6.41 10.11
CA SER A 187 13.71 7.04 10.83
C SER A 187 15.10 6.58 10.36
N ALA A 188 15.20 5.89 9.23
CA ALA A 188 16.48 5.42 8.71
C ALA A 188 17.46 6.61 8.51
N PRO A 189 18.69 6.55 9.05
CA PRO A 189 19.62 7.66 8.98
C PRO A 189 20.22 7.81 7.57
N ASP A 190 20.49 9.06 7.18
CA ASP A 190 21.17 9.39 5.92
C ASP A 190 22.53 8.67 5.78
N GLU A 191 22.95 8.43 4.54
CA GLU A 191 24.19 7.69 4.23
C GLU A 191 25.45 8.28 4.89
N ASN A 192 25.43 9.59 5.18
CA ASN A 192 26.57 10.33 5.73
C ASN A 192 26.76 10.18 7.25
N LYS A 193 25.87 9.47 7.97
CA LYS A 193 25.90 9.37 9.45
C LYS A 193 26.23 7.95 9.96
N GLU A 194 27.49 7.54 9.85
CA GLU A 194 27.96 6.18 10.17
C GLU A 194 27.60 5.69 11.60
N HIS A 195 27.74 6.54 12.62
CA HIS A 195 27.46 6.15 14.01
C HIS A 195 25.96 5.95 14.27
N GLU A 196 25.10 6.79 13.71
CA GLU A 196 23.65 6.65 13.81
C GLU A 196 23.18 5.41 13.06
N LYS A 197 23.77 5.16 11.88
CA LYS A 197 23.55 3.94 11.08
C LYS A 197 23.85 2.67 11.85
N SER A 198 24.96 2.62 12.58
CA SER A 198 25.30 1.47 13.43
C SER A 198 24.26 1.20 14.52
N ALA A 199 23.78 2.24 15.22
CA ALA A 199 22.78 2.08 16.28
C ALA A 199 21.42 1.67 15.70
N TRP A 200 21.04 2.26 14.57
CA TRP A 200 19.83 1.91 13.84
C TRP A 200 19.87 0.47 13.30
N GLN A 201 21.00 0.02 12.76
CA GLN A 201 21.15 -1.38 12.33
C GLN A 201 21.02 -2.37 13.49
N LEU A 202 21.59 -2.05 14.66
CA LEU A 202 21.43 -2.89 15.86
C LEU A 202 19.96 -2.99 16.30
N GLY A 203 19.23 -1.87 16.26
CA GLY A 203 17.79 -1.85 16.53
C GLY A 203 16.99 -2.66 15.51
N GLN A 204 17.29 -2.51 14.22
CA GLN A 204 16.68 -3.28 13.13
C GLN A 204 16.88 -4.78 13.35
N THR A 205 18.09 -5.24 13.69
CA THR A 205 18.36 -6.65 14.00
C THR A 205 17.53 -7.14 15.19
N ALA A 206 17.42 -6.34 16.26
CA ALA A 206 16.65 -6.72 17.44
C ALA A 206 15.13 -6.84 17.14
N ILE A 207 14.59 -5.90 16.38
CA ILE A 207 13.19 -5.93 15.90
C ILE A 207 12.98 -7.17 15.03
N THR A 208 13.85 -7.41 14.05
CA THR A 208 13.79 -8.55 13.12
C THR A 208 13.75 -9.89 13.86
N GLN A 209 14.64 -10.08 14.85
CA GLN A 209 14.66 -11.28 15.67
C GLN A 209 13.37 -11.47 16.48
N THR A 210 12.83 -10.36 16.99
CA THR A 210 11.58 -10.38 17.76
C THR A 210 10.39 -10.74 16.88
N PHE A 211 10.25 -10.09 15.72
CA PHE A 211 9.18 -10.39 14.75
C PHE A 211 9.25 -11.82 14.25
N SER A 212 10.44 -12.31 13.92
CA SER A 212 10.62 -13.73 13.56
C SER A 212 10.09 -14.63 14.68
N THR A 213 10.44 -14.35 15.94
CA THR A 213 9.94 -15.15 17.07
C THR A 213 8.41 -15.11 17.17
N VAL A 214 7.79 -13.94 17.01
CA VAL A 214 6.32 -13.78 17.02
C VAL A 214 5.68 -14.58 15.89
N LEU A 215 6.14 -14.43 14.65
CA LEU A 215 5.59 -15.14 13.49
C LEU A 215 5.81 -16.66 13.58
N GLN A 216 6.95 -17.11 14.08
CA GLN A 216 7.18 -18.54 14.31
C GLN A 216 6.18 -19.12 15.33
N LYS A 217 5.85 -18.36 16.38
CA LYS A 217 4.83 -18.77 17.37
C LYS A 217 3.42 -18.72 16.80
N ALA A 218 3.13 -17.73 15.97
CA ALA A 218 1.83 -17.55 15.33
C ALA A 218 1.54 -18.58 14.24
N TRP A 219 2.55 -18.97 13.46
CA TRP A 219 2.37 -19.77 12.24
C TRP A 219 2.96 -21.18 12.31
N LEU A 220 4.16 -21.38 12.86
CA LEU A 220 4.79 -22.70 12.88
C LEU A 220 4.28 -23.58 14.03
N LEU A 221 4.13 -23.00 15.22
CA LEU A 221 3.76 -23.77 16.42
C LEU A 221 2.39 -24.45 16.29
N PRO A 222 1.31 -23.81 15.76
CA PRO A 222 0.03 -24.48 15.59
C PRO A 222 0.11 -25.69 14.64
N VAL A 223 0.91 -25.56 13.57
CA VAL A 223 1.12 -26.64 12.59
C VAL A 223 1.84 -27.84 13.22
N GLU A 224 2.83 -27.59 14.09
CA GLU A 224 3.57 -28.64 14.79
C GLU A 224 2.74 -29.39 15.84
N GLN A 225 1.77 -28.71 16.46
CA GLN A 225 0.98 -29.25 17.57
C GLN A 225 -0.31 -29.98 17.13
N MET A 226 -0.71 -29.87 15.87
CA MET A 226 -1.91 -30.53 15.36
C MET A 226 -1.74 -32.04 15.19
N GLU A 227 -2.72 -32.80 15.67
CA GLU A 227 -2.88 -34.20 15.30
C GLU A 227 -3.30 -34.32 13.82
N PRO A 228 -2.79 -35.32 13.06
CA PRO A 228 -3.01 -35.47 11.62
C PRO A 228 -4.44 -35.84 11.19
N THR A 229 -5.45 -35.54 12.01
CA THR A 229 -6.86 -35.95 11.85
C THR A 229 -7.82 -34.81 11.52
N LEU A 230 -7.36 -33.55 11.50
CA LEU A 230 -8.15 -32.37 11.08
C LEU A 230 -7.85 -31.99 9.63
N ASP A 231 -8.91 -31.65 8.87
CA ASP A 231 -8.88 -31.42 7.42
C ASP A 231 -8.20 -30.09 6.99
N SER A 232 -7.59 -29.33 7.89
CA SER A 232 -6.74 -28.17 7.57
C SER A 232 -5.71 -27.93 8.67
N ALA A 233 -4.43 -27.87 8.30
CA ALA A 233 -3.32 -27.62 9.22
C ALA A 233 -2.88 -26.14 9.27
N LEU A 234 -3.56 -25.26 8.53
CA LEU A 234 -3.13 -23.86 8.41
C LEU A 234 -3.50 -23.04 9.65
N PRO A 235 -2.63 -22.08 10.05
CA PRO A 235 -3.02 -21.07 11.03
C PRO A 235 -4.19 -20.22 10.47
N PRO A 236 -5.00 -19.61 11.34
CA PRO A 236 -6.10 -18.76 10.92
C PRO A 236 -5.58 -17.60 10.05
N PRO A 237 -6.29 -17.21 8.99
CA PRO A 237 -5.90 -16.10 8.12
C PRO A 237 -6.23 -14.72 8.74
N SER A 238 -6.17 -14.60 10.08
CA SER A 238 -6.37 -13.32 10.78
C SER A 238 -5.14 -12.43 10.65
N CYS A 239 -5.33 -11.13 10.42
CA CYS A 239 -4.23 -10.15 10.33
C CYS A 239 -3.17 -10.49 9.28
N VAL A 240 -3.59 -11.03 8.14
CA VAL A 240 -2.66 -11.43 7.08
C VAL A 240 -1.88 -10.23 6.55
N ASN A 241 -2.51 -9.06 6.47
CA ASN A 241 -1.85 -7.81 6.10
C ASN A 241 -0.71 -7.46 7.06
N ASP A 242 -1.03 -7.28 8.35
CA ASP A 242 -0.07 -6.85 9.36
C ASP A 242 1.08 -7.85 9.51
N ALA A 243 0.76 -9.14 9.54
CA ALA A 243 1.76 -10.18 9.64
C ALA A 243 2.63 -10.26 8.36
N SER A 244 2.09 -9.89 7.19
CA SER A 244 2.87 -9.74 5.96
C SER A 244 3.83 -8.54 6.02
N VAL A 245 3.43 -7.40 6.63
CA VAL A 245 4.33 -6.26 6.86
C VAL A 245 5.50 -6.67 7.77
N LEU A 246 5.23 -7.43 8.84
CA LEU A 246 6.30 -7.94 9.69
C LEU A 246 7.24 -8.90 8.94
N LEU A 247 6.68 -9.77 8.08
CA LEU A 247 7.46 -10.69 7.24
C LEU A 247 8.31 -9.93 6.22
N GLU A 248 7.75 -8.94 5.54
CA GLU A 248 8.45 -8.05 4.61
C GLU A 248 9.68 -7.43 5.29
N PHE A 249 9.50 -6.86 6.48
CA PHE A 249 10.59 -6.28 7.25
C PHE A 249 11.69 -7.29 7.58
N ILE A 250 11.31 -8.52 7.97
CA ILE A 250 12.28 -9.60 8.24
C ILE A 250 13.08 -9.91 6.97
N LEU A 251 12.39 -10.13 5.83
CA LEU A 251 13.01 -10.49 4.57
C LEU A 251 13.97 -9.40 4.08
N ARG A 252 13.58 -8.13 4.17
CA ARG A 252 14.42 -6.98 3.81
C ARG A 252 15.67 -6.88 4.68
N SER A 253 15.53 -7.10 5.98
CA SER A 253 16.58 -6.89 7.00
C SER A 253 17.66 -7.98 7.08
N ILE A 254 17.43 -9.16 6.49
CA ILE A 254 18.39 -10.27 6.53
C ILE A 254 19.61 -9.98 5.66
N THR A 255 20.79 -10.31 6.20
CA THR A 255 22.07 -10.10 5.51
C THR A 255 22.88 -11.38 5.30
N SER A 256 22.52 -12.49 5.96
CA SER A 256 23.30 -13.74 5.89
C SER A 256 22.45 -15.02 5.95
N MET A 257 23.00 -16.12 5.43
CA MET A 257 22.36 -17.44 5.50
C MET A 257 22.27 -18.02 6.93
N GLU A 258 23.14 -17.60 7.83
CA GLU A 258 23.10 -18.01 9.25
C GLU A 258 21.85 -17.45 9.93
N GLU A 259 21.51 -16.18 9.66
CA GLU A 259 20.30 -15.52 10.13
C GLU A 259 19.03 -16.21 9.62
N ILE A 260 18.99 -16.54 8.32
CA ILE A 260 17.88 -17.26 7.68
C ILE A 260 17.58 -18.57 8.41
N THR A 261 18.63 -19.33 8.69
CA THR A 261 18.52 -20.64 9.35
C THR A 261 18.09 -20.48 10.81
N HIS A 262 18.67 -19.50 11.53
CA HIS A 262 18.33 -19.24 12.93
C HIS A 262 16.87 -18.79 13.09
N MET A 263 16.37 -18.00 12.14
CA MET A 263 15.04 -17.39 12.16
C MET A 263 13.97 -18.20 11.40
N ASN A 264 14.30 -19.41 10.92
CA ASN A 264 13.39 -20.30 10.16
C ASN A 264 12.63 -19.57 9.04
N VAL A 265 13.33 -18.68 8.32
CA VAL A 265 12.69 -17.72 7.40
C VAL A 265 12.07 -18.43 6.20
N PHE A 266 12.72 -19.49 5.71
CA PHE A 266 12.17 -20.31 4.63
C PHE A 266 10.85 -20.96 5.04
N GLU A 267 10.77 -21.51 6.24
CA GLU A 267 9.58 -22.13 6.79
C GLU A 267 8.44 -21.10 6.97
N LEU A 268 8.77 -19.90 7.44
CA LEU A 268 7.81 -18.79 7.54
C LEU A 268 7.23 -18.41 6.18
N VAL A 269 8.08 -18.24 5.15
CA VAL A 269 7.64 -17.90 3.79
C VAL A 269 6.75 -18.99 3.19
N VAL A 270 7.03 -20.27 3.47
CA VAL A 270 6.20 -21.38 2.98
C VAL A 270 4.79 -21.37 3.58
N ILE A 271 4.69 -21.17 4.89
CA ILE A 271 3.39 -21.11 5.55
C ILE A 271 2.65 -19.85 5.13
N TRP A 272 3.30 -18.70 5.12
CA TRP A 272 2.71 -17.46 4.62
C TRP A 272 2.15 -17.61 3.21
N ALA A 273 2.91 -18.24 2.29
CA ALA A 273 2.44 -18.50 0.94
C ALA A 273 1.22 -19.44 0.91
N ASP A 274 1.14 -20.45 1.80
CA ASP A 274 -0.08 -21.24 1.94
C ASP A 274 -1.24 -20.39 2.49
N ILE A 275 -1.04 -19.55 3.51
CA ILE A 275 -2.10 -18.69 4.09
C ILE A 275 -2.71 -17.78 3.02
N ILE A 276 -1.89 -17.01 2.30
CA ILE A 276 -2.40 -16.05 1.31
C ILE A 276 -3.06 -16.76 0.12
N ALA A 277 -2.62 -17.99 -0.21
CA ALA A 277 -3.24 -18.75 -1.30
C ALA A 277 -4.72 -19.06 -1.02
N TYR A 278 -5.14 -19.14 0.25
CA TYR A 278 -6.52 -19.37 0.67
C TYR A 278 -7.24 -18.14 1.24
N TRP A 279 -6.53 -17.02 1.46
CA TRP A 279 -7.15 -15.80 1.96
C TRP A 279 -8.11 -15.18 0.93
N ASP A 280 -9.32 -14.85 1.34
CA ASP A 280 -10.41 -14.33 0.51
C ASP A 280 -11.17 -13.13 1.13
N SER A 281 -10.64 -12.55 2.21
CA SER A 281 -11.26 -11.43 2.96
C SER A 281 -11.03 -10.04 2.35
N TRP A 282 -11.13 -9.92 1.02
CA TRP A 282 -10.85 -8.66 0.29
C TRP A 282 -11.71 -7.46 0.73
N GLU A 283 -12.90 -7.70 1.28
CA GLU A 283 -13.83 -6.64 1.75
C GLU A 283 -13.60 -6.22 3.21
N GLU A 284 -12.88 -7.03 4.00
CA GLU A 284 -12.80 -6.90 5.46
C GLU A 284 -11.40 -6.48 5.95
N GLU A 285 -10.36 -6.78 5.19
CA GLU A 285 -8.96 -6.54 5.56
C GLU A 285 -8.21 -5.80 4.45
N GLU A 286 -7.26 -4.94 4.84
CA GLU A 286 -6.29 -4.36 3.92
C GLU A 286 -5.39 -5.44 3.29
N ASP A 287 -4.74 -5.16 2.16
CA ASP A 287 -3.88 -6.14 1.49
C ASP A 287 -2.53 -5.58 0.99
N GLN A 288 -2.27 -4.29 1.23
CA GLN A 288 -1.05 -3.63 0.76
C GLN A 288 0.22 -4.33 1.29
N GLY A 289 0.21 -4.72 2.57
CA GLY A 289 1.31 -5.45 3.19
C GLY A 289 1.57 -6.81 2.55
N VAL A 290 0.52 -7.47 2.03
CA VAL A 290 0.66 -8.76 1.32
C VAL A 290 1.40 -8.56 0.01
N PHE A 291 1.01 -7.56 -0.78
CA PHE A 291 1.66 -7.27 -2.06
C PHE A 291 3.12 -6.81 -1.90
N ASN A 292 3.41 -5.99 -0.90
CA ASN A 292 4.78 -5.58 -0.60
C ASN A 292 5.63 -6.78 -0.16
N ALA A 293 5.10 -7.64 0.71
CA ALA A 293 5.76 -8.88 1.11
C ALA A 293 6.01 -9.84 -0.07
N ILE A 294 5.15 -9.88 -1.09
CA ILE A 294 5.39 -10.64 -2.34
C ILE A 294 6.62 -10.10 -3.06
N LYS A 295 6.70 -8.78 -3.27
CA LYS A 295 7.83 -8.15 -3.96
C LYS A 295 9.14 -8.41 -3.20
N GLU A 296 9.11 -8.24 -1.87
CA GLU A 296 10.27 -8.48 -1.02
C GLU A 296 10.66 -9.97 -0.93
N ALA A 297 9.71 -10.91 -0.96
CA ALA A 297 10.00 -12.34 -1.00
C ALA A 297 10.74 -12.73 -2.29
N VAL A 298 10.44 -12.09 -3.41
CA VAL A 298 11.16 -12.28 -4.68
C VAL A 298 12.56 -11.67 -4.62
N SER A 299 12.70 -10.45 -4.08
CA SER A 299 14.02 -9.83 -3.84
C SER A 299 14.90 -10.69 -2.91
N PHE A 300 14.33 -11.19 -1.82
CA PHE A 300 14.99 -12.11 -0.90
C PHE A 300 15.45 -13.40 -1.60
N HIS A 301 14.61 -13.97 -2.47
CA HIS A 301 14.98 -15.11 -3.30
C HIS A 301 16.20 -14.82 -4.17
N GLN A 302 16.25 -13.67 -4.86
CA GLN A 302 17.42 -13.27 -5.65
C GLN A 302 18.70 -13.13 -4.81
N ARG A 303 18.58 -12.59 -3.59
CA ARG A 303 19.72 -12.36 -2.69
C ARG A 303 20.30 -13.65 -2.10
N PHE A 304 19.46 -14.63 -1.76
CA PHE A 304 19.88 -15.77 -0.92
C PHE A 304 19.61 -17.15 -1.50
N ASP A 305 18.67 -17.32 -2.43
CA ASP A 305 18.19 -18.63 -2.83
C ASP A 305 18.89 -19.21 -4.06
N SER A 306 20.18 -19.50 -3.89
CA SER A 306 20.96 -20.33 -4.83
C SER A 306 20.42 -21.76 -5.00
N SER A 307 19.47 -22.19 -4.17
CA SER A 307 18.93 -23.56 -4.12
C SER A 307 17.64 -23.74 -4.91
N GLY A 308 17.03 -22.66 -5.39
CA GLY A 308 15.74 -22.66 -6.07
C GLY A 308 14.56 -23.01 -5.15
N PHE A 309 14.68 -22.79 -3.84
CA PHE A 309 13.63 -22.99 -2.83
C PHE A 309 12.28 -22.37 -3.23
N PHE A 310 12.26 -21.13 -3.72
CA PHE A 310 11.02 -20.45 -4.11
C PHE A 310 10.27 -21.17 -5.26
N LEU A 311 11.02 -21.87 -6.10
CA LEU A 311 10.54 -22.65 -7.24
C LEU A 311 10.35 -24.14 -6.90
N LYS A 312 10.85 -24.59 -5.76
CA LYS A 312 10.84 -26.00 -5.36
C LYS A 312 9.44 -26.46 -5.00
N MET A 313 9.05 -27.62 -5.49
CA MET A 313 7.79 -28.26 -5.11
C MET A 313 7.84 -28.70 -3.65
N LEU A 314 6.97 -28.11 -2.84
CA LEU A 314 6.87 -28.38 -1.41
C LEU A 314 5.48 -28.91 -1.07
N PRO A 315 5.34 -29.76 -0.04
CA PRO A 315 4.03 -30.12 0.49
C PRO A 315 3.27 -28.86 0.89
N SER A 316 2.03 -28.70 0.42
CA SER A 316 1.12 -27.68 0.94
C SER A 316 0.47 -28.20 2.22
N GLN A 317 0.34 -27.34 3.22
CA GLN A 317 -0.39 -27.65 4.46
C GLN A 317 -1.92 -27.55 4.30
N SER A 318 -2.39 -27.33 3.07
CA SER A 318 -3.81 -27.26 2.74
C SER A 318 -4.52 -28.63 2.75
N ALA A 319 -5.84 -28.58 2.87
CA ALA A 319 -6.74 -29.74 2.93
C ALA A 319 -6.51 -30.82 1.85
N ASN A 320 -6.02 -30.42 0.68
CA ASN A 320 -5.83 -31.32 -0.46
C ASN A 320 -4.43 -31.95 -0.54
N GLY A 321 -3.47 -31.53 0.30
CA GLY A 321 -2.11 -32.08 0.36
C GLY A 321 -1.34 -32.01 -0.96
N SER A 322 -1.73 -31.13 -1.90
CA SER A 322 -1.07 -30.99 -3.19
C SER A 322 0.33 -30.43 -3.03
N GLN A 323 1.31 -30.98 -3.73
CA GLN A 323 2.60 -30.33 -3.84
C GLN A 323 2.48 -29.12 -4.76
N SER A 324 2.93 -27.97 -4.29
CA SER A 324 3.03 -26.73 -5.06
C SER A 324 4.25 -25.95 -4.58
N SER A 325 4.87 -25.19 -5.47
CA SER A 325 5.96 -24.29 -5.13
C SER A 325 5.43 -23.03 -4.43
N VAL A 326 6.31 -22.34 -3.70
CA VAL A 326 5.98 -21.05 -3.05
C VAL A 326 5.47 -20.05 -4.09
N ILE A 327 6.18 -19.92 -5.22
CA ILE A 327 5.77 -19.03 -6.31
C ILE A 327 4.38 -19.37 -6.87
N SER A 328 3.99 -20.66 -6.90
CA SER A 328 2.69 -21.08 -7.41
C SER A 328 1.54 -20.75 -6.43
N ARG A 329 1.83 -20.70 -5.13
CA ARG A 329 0.84 -20.34 -4.10
C ARG A 329 0.62 -18.83 -4.09
N VAL A 330 1.72 -18.08 -4.14
CA VAL A 330 1.72 -16.62 -4.31
C VAL A 330 1.00 -16.22 -5.60
N SER A 331 1.28 -16.92 -6.71
CA SER A 331 0.62 -16.61 -7.99
C SER A 331 -0.88 -16.88 -7.97
N SER A 332 -1.34 -17.87 -7.21
CA SER A 332 -2.78 -18.12 -7.00
C SER A 332 -3.46 -16.92 -6.34
N PHE A 333 -2.87 -16.36 -5.29
CA PHE A 333 -3.35 -15.14 -4.64
C PHE A 333 -3.40 -13.96 -5.64
N VAL A 334 -2.28 -13.67 -6.31
CA VAL A 334 -2.19 -12.58 -7.30
C VAL A 334 -3.22 -12.73 -8.42
N THR A 335 -3.45 -13.96 -8.89
CA THR A 335 -4.43 -14.24 -9.94
C THR A 335 -5.86 -13.92 -9.49
N ARG A 336 -6.21 -14.20 -8.23
CA ARG A 336 -7.52 -13.88 -7.65
C ARG A 336 -7.68 -12.37 -7.41
N ALA A 337 -6.62 -11.71 -6.98
CA ALA A 337 -6.60 -10.27 -6.73
C ALA A 337 -6.94 -9.40 -7.95
N ILE A 338 -6.57 -9.85 -9.17
CA ILE A 338 -6.79 -9.11 -10.42
C ILE A 338 -8.24 -8.62 -10.58
N ALA A 339 -9.21 -9.42 -10.13
CA ALA A 339 -10.62 -9.13 -10.31
C ALA A 339 -11.34 -8.81 -8.97
N ALA A 340 -10.60 -8.51 -7.89
CA ALA A 340 -11.18 -8.22 -6.59
C ALA A 340 -11.78 -6.80 -6.55
N TYR A 341 -10.92 -5.78 -6.61
CA TYR A 341 -11.30 -4.36 -6.65
C TYR A 341 -10.16 -3.54 -7.29
N PRO A 342 -10.40 -2.28 -7.72
CA PRO A 342 -9.44 -1.54 -8.56
C PRO A 342 -8.01 -1.46 -8.00
N SER A 343 -7.82 -1.06 -6.75
CA SER A 343 -6.46 -0.93 -6.18
C SER A 343 -5.75 -2.27 -6.04
N ALA A 344 -6.46 -3.35 -5.68
CA ALA A 344 -5.90 -4.70 -5.68
C ALA A 344 -5.50 -5.17 -7.10
N THR A 345 -6.26 -4.80 -8.14
CA THR A 345 -5.88 -5.08 -9.53
C THR A 345 -4.54 -4.43 -9.88
N TRP A 346 -4.33 -3.16 -9.51
CA TRP A 346 -3.08 -2.44 -9.76
C TRP A 346 -1.89 -3.13 -9.09
N ARG A 347 -1.99 -3.40 -7.78
CA ARG A 347 -0.95 -4.08 -7.01
C ARG A 347 -0.66 -5.49 -7.56
N ALA A 348 -1.71 -6.23 -7.92
CA ALA A 348 -1.58 -7.56 -8.53
C ALA A 348 -0.84 -7.51 -9.87
N CYS A 349 -1.18 -6.56 -10.73
CA CYS A 349 -0.47 -6.36 -12.00
C CYS A 349 1.00 -5.99 -11.77
N SER A 350 1.29 -5.13 -10.80
CA SER A 350 2.67 -4.82 -10.38
C SER A 350 3.43 -6.08 -9.95
N CYS A 351 2.83 -6.92 -9.11
CA CYS A 351 3.44 -8.19 -8.70
C CYS A 351 3.64 -9.19 -9.85
N ILE A 352 2.81 -9.18 -10.89
CA ILE A 352 3.00 -10.04 -12.08
C ILE A 352 4.35 -9.74 -12.75
N HIS A 353 4.70 -8.47 -12.89
CA HIS A 353 5.98 -8.05 -13.45
C HIS A 353 7.14 -8.63 -12.64
N THR A 354 7.14 -8.40 -11.32
CA THR A 354 8.15 -8.93 -10.40
C THR A 354 8.23 -10.46 -10.47
N LEU A 355 7.11 -11.18 -10.37
CA LEU A 355 7.08 -12.65 -10.34
C LEU A 355 7.53 -13.29 -11.65
N LEU A 356 7.37 -12.60 -12.80
CA LEU A 356 7.77 -13.12 -14.10
C LEU A 356 9.21 -12.78 -14.46
N HIS A 357 9.74 -11.63 -14.03
CA HIS A 357 11.01 -11.11 -14.55
C HIS A 357 12.16 -11.14 -13.54
N ALA A 358 11.89 -11.09 -12.23
CA ALA A 358 12.93 -11.08 -11.21
C ALA A 358 13.50 -12.48 -10.85
N PRO A 359 12.70 -13.56 -10.70
CA PRO A 359 13.24 -14.88 -10.35
C PRO A 359 14.12 -15.50 -11.46
N ASP A 360 15.17 -16.24 -11.08
CA ASP A 360 15.97 -17.02 -12.01
C ASP A 360 15.34 -18.40 -12.27
N PHE A 361 14.79 -18.58 -13.47
CA PHE A 361 14.15 -19.83 -13.90
C PHE A 361 15.12 -20.83 -14.58
N SER A 362 16.43 -20.51 -14.67
CA SER A 362 17.42 -21.29 -15.42
C SER A 362 17.64 -22.72 -14.90
N LEU A 363 17.27 -23.00 -13.64
CA LEU A 363 17.44 -24.30 -12.97
C LEU A 363 16.34 -25.33 -13.30
N GLY A 364 15.84 -25.36 -14.54
CA GLY A 364 14.84 -26.33 -15.00
C GLY A 364 13.40 -25.98 -14.61
N ALA A 365 13.13 -24.72 -14.31
CA ALA A 365 11.81 -24.19 -13.94
C ALA A 365 11.12 -23.40 -15.06
N GLU A 366 11.60 -23.49 -16.31
CA GLU A 366 10.96 -22.83 -17.46
C GLU A 366 9.48 -23.23 -17.63
N ASP A 367 9.15 -24.49 -17.37
CA ASP A 367 7.75 -24.96 -17.36
C ASP A 367 6.90 -24.24 -16.30
N THR A 368 7.53 -23.83 -15.18
CA THR A 368 6.86 -23.06 -14.12
C THR A 368 6.62 -21.62 -14.59
N ARG A 369 7.62 -20.94 -15.15
CA ARG A 369 7.46 -19.57 -15.67
C ARG A 369 6.41 -19.50 -16.77
N MET A 370 6.39 -20.49 -17.67
CA MET A 370 5.36 -20.60 -18.71
C MET A 370 3.97 -20.78 -18.11
N THR A 371 3.82 -21.66 -17.11
CA THR A 371 2.55 -21.88 -16.41
C THR A 371 2.05 -20.60 -15.74
N LEU A 372 2.95 -19.85 -15.09
CA LEU A 372 2.66 -18.55 -14.48
C LEU A 372 2.19 -17.53 -15.53
N ALA A 373 2.96 -17.35 -16.60
CA ALA A 373 2.62 -16.42 -17.68
C ALA A 373 1.25 -16.75 -18.30
N VAL A 374 0.95 -18.03 -18.53
CA VAL A 374 -0.36 -18.46 -19.05
C VAL A 374 -1.48 -18.16 -18.06
N THR A 375 -1.28 -18.43 -16.77
CA THR A 375 -2.29 -18.21 -15.71
C THR A 375 -2.58 -16.72 -15.54
N PHE A 376 -1.53 -15.90 -15.42
CA PHE A 376 -1.64 -14.45 -15.33
C PHE A 376 -2.25 -13.84 -16.58
N GLY A 377 -1.80 -14.26 -17.77
CA GLY A 377 -2.35 -13.81 -19.04
C GLY A 377 -3.82 -14.15 -19.22
N GLU A 378 -4.27 -15.32 -18.74
CA GLU A 378 -5.69 -15.71 -18.81
C GLU A 378 -6.55 -14.88 -17.86
N ALA A 379 -6.10 -14.65 -16.62
CA ALA A 379 -6.85 -13.87 -15.65
C ALA A 379 -6.92 -12.38 -15.99
N THR A 380 -5.77 -11.76 -16.30
CA THR A 380 -5.71 -10.34 -16.72
C THR A 380 -6.53 -10.10 -17.98
N PHE A 381 -6.43 -10.96 -19.01
CA PHE A 381 -7.22 -10.81 -20.22
C PHE A 381 -8.71 -11.05 -19.98
N SER A 382 -9.07 -11.98 -19.10
CA SER A 382 -10.47 -12.22 -18.74
C SER A 382 -11.09 -11.01 -18.06
N TYR A 383 -10.37 -10.36 -17.15
CA TYR A 383 -10.85 -9.13 -16.51
C TYR A 383 -10.89 -7.96 -17.49
N PHE A 384 -9.85 -7.77 -18.31
CA PHE A 384 -9.83 -6.77 -19.38
C PHE A 384 -11.03 -6.88 -20.31
N LYS A 385 -11.41 -8.09 -20.75
CA LYS A 385 -12.63 -8.31 -21.57
C LYS A 385 -13.90 -7.85 -20.87
N GLY A 386 -13.97 -7.95 -19.54
CA GLY A 386 -15.12 -7.50 -18.76
C GLY A 386 -15.24 -5.98 -18.66
N VAL A 387 -14.11 -5.27 -18.76
CA VAL A 387 -14.02 -3.80 -18.64
C VAL A 387 -13.68 -3.09 -19.95
N SER A 388 -13.67 -3.81 -21.08
CA SER A 388 -13.23 -3.27 -22.38
C SER A 388 -14.24 -2.31 -23.03
N ASP A 389 -15.47 -2.23 -22.51
CA ASP A 389 -16.51 -1.38 -23.07
C ASP A 389 -16.34 0.10 -22.68
N SER A 390 -15.55 0.39 -21.63
CA SER A 390 -15.22 1.75 -21.20
C SER A 390 -13.71 1.85 -20.92
N PRO A 391 -12.95 2.64 -21.69
CA PRO A 391 -11.56 2.94 -21.36
C PRO A 391 -11.49 3.61 -19.98
N ALA A 392 -10.87 2.93 -19.02
CA ALA A 392 -10.69 3.39 -17.65
C ALA A 392 -9.22 3.26 -17.25
N GLY A 393 -8.78 3.93 -16.18
CA GLY A 393 -7.40 3.88 -15.69
C GLY A 393 -6.88 2.46 -15.47
N ILE A 394 -7.78 1.51 -15.17
CA ILE A 394 -7.49 0.08 -14.98
C ILE A 394 -6.98 -0.64 -16.24
N TRP A 395 -7.16 -0.08 -17.44
CA TRP A 395 -6.66 -0.68 -18.67
C TRP A 395 -5.13 -0.75 -18.67
N LYS A 396 -4.47 0.32 -18.22
CA LYS A 396 -3.00 0.41 -18.21
C LYS A 396 -2.35 -0.78 -17.49
N PRO A 397 -2.62 -1.04 -16.20
CA PRO A 397 -1.97 -2.14 -15.48
C PRO A 397 -2.29 -3.52 -16.10
N LEU A 398 -3.54 -3.74 -16.55
CA LEU A 398 -3.93 -5.02 -17.16
C LEU A 398 -3.19 -5.29 -18.47
N LEU A 399 -3.12 -4.28 -19.35
CA LEU A 399 -2.48 -4.42 -20.66
C LEU A 399 -0.97 -4.56 -20.54
N LEU A 400 -0.34 -3.89 -19.56
CA LEU A 400 1.08 -4.06 -19.25
C LEU A 400 1.35 -5.44 -18.64
N ALA A 401 0.52 -5.95 -17.73
CA ALA A 401 0.68 -7.30 -17.20
C ALA A 401 0.57 -8.38 -18.29
N ILE A 402 -0.38 -8.25 -19.23
CA ILE A 402 -0.46 -9.14 -20.41
C ILE A 402 0.79 -9.00 -21.29
N SER A 403 1.31 -7.79 -21.45
CA SER A 403 2.56 -7.50 -22.18
C SER A 403 3.75 -8.25 -21.61
N SER A 404 3.94 -8.22 -20.28
CA SER A 404 4.98 -9.02 -19.60
C SER A 404 4.83 -10.52 -19.82
N CYS A 405 3.61 -11.04 -19.75
CA CYS A 405 3.35 -12.45 -20.06
C CYS A 405 3.71 -12.77 -21.53
N TYR A 406 3.32 -11.89 -22.45
CA TYR A 406 3.51 -12.07 -23.89
C TYR A 406 4.97 -12.06 -24.28
N ILE A 407 5.79 -11.13 -23.76
CA ILE A 407 7.23 -11.11 -24.02
C ILE A 407 7.90 -12.40 -23.57
N CYS A 408 7.49 -12.94 -22.41
CA CYS A 408 8.04 -14.20 -21.91
C CYS A 408 7.70 -15.40 -22.82
N TYR A 409 6.44 -15.53 -23.24
CA TYR A 409 5.96 -16.68 -24.02
C TYR A 409 4.95 -16.29 -25.11
N PRO A 410 5.40 -15.70 -26.23
CA PRO A 410 4.51 -15.10 -27.24
C PRO A 410 3.48 -16.08 -27.81
N ASP A 411 3.91 -17.30 -28.16
CA ASP A 411 3.03 -18.31 -28.76
C ASP A 411 1.99 -18.86 -27.77
N ALA A 412 2.35 -19.02 -26.49
CA ALA A 412 1.44 -19.52 -25.45
C ALA A 412 0.38 -18.47 -25.11
N ILE A 413 0.81 -17.22 -24.91
CA ILE A 413 -0.12 -16.12 -24.59
C ILE A 413 -1.02 -15.80 -25.78
N GLN A 414 -0.53 -15.87 -27.01
CA GLN A 414 -1.40 -15.74 -28.18
C GLN A 414 -2.52 -16.79 -28.19
N GLN A 415 -2.25 -18.04 -27.79
CA GLN A 415 -3.29 -19.08 -27.68
C GLN A 415 -4.32 -18.73 -26.60
N VAL A 416 -3.88 -18.21 -25.45
CA VAL A 416 -4.76 -17.73 -24.36
C VAL A 416 -5.68 -16.63 -24.87
N LEU A 417 -5.12 -15.61 -25.53
CA LEU A 417 -5.88 -14.46 -26.05
C LEU A 417 -6.88 -14.86 -27.14
N CYS A 418 -6.60 -15.92 -27.90
CA CYS A 418 -7.47 -16.39 -28.98
C CYS A 418 -8.51 -17.44 -28.58
N LYS A 419 -8.52 -17.91 -27.32
CA LYS A 419 -9.27 -19.09 -26.85
C LYS A 419 -10.78 -19.06 -27.14
N ASP A 420 -11.45 -17.92 -26.96
CA ASP A 420 -12.92 -17.82 -27.04
C ASP A 420 -13.45 -17.33 -28.39
N ASN A 421 -12.91 -16.21 -28.90
CA ASN A 421 -13.49 -15.47 -30.03
C ASN A 421 -12.52 -15.29 -31.22
N GLY A 422 -11.28 -15.81 -31.15
CA GLY A 422 -10.25 -15.68 -32.19
C GLY A 422 -9.68 -14.26 -32.42
N ASN A 423 -10.43 -13.22 -32.06
CA ASN A 423 -10.05 -11.81 -32.23
C ASN A 423 -9.43 -11.18 -30.97
N GLY A 424 -9.25 -11.93 -29.89
CA GLY A 424 -8.77 -11.38 -28.62
C GLY A 424 -7.35 -10.82 -28.72
N TYR A 425 -6.46 -11.47 -29.49
CA TYR A 425 -5.12 -10.95 -29.76
C TYR A 425 -5.14 -9.57 -30.41
N THR A 426 -6.00 -9.36 -31.42
CA THR A 426 -6.10 -8.05 -32.09
C THR A 426 -6.76 -6.99 -31.22
N ALA A 427 -7.71 -7.38 -30.35
CA ALA A 427 -8.35 -6.48 -29.41
C ALA A 427 -7.36 -5.98 -28.35
N TRP A 428 -6.58 -6.89 -27.76
CA TRP A 428 -5.51 -6.57 -26.84
C TRP A 428 -4.44 -5.66 -27.49
N ALA A 429 -3.96 -6.02 -28.68
CA ALA A 429 -2.96 -5.21 -29.40
C ALA A 429 -3.45 -3.79 -29.70
N SER A 430 -4.73 -3.63 -30.07
CA SER A 430 -5.32 -2.31 -30.32
C SER A 430 -5.44 -1.50 -29.03
N ALA A 431 -5.84 -2.13 -27.93
CA ALA A 431 -5.95 -1.47 -26.62
C ALA A 431 -4.57 -1.07 -26.08
N LEU A 432 -3.55 -1.92 -26.26
CA LEU A 432 -2.17 -1.59 -25.89
C LEU A 432 -1.65 -0.38 -26.69
N ALA A 433 -1.91 -0.34 -28.00
CA ALA A 433 -1.58 0.81 -28.83
C ALA A 433 -2.27 2.09 -28.31
N GLN A 434 -3.56 1.99 -27.95
CA GLN A 434 -4.30 3.12 -27.38
C GLN A 434 -3.70 3.63 -26.08
N VAL A 435 -3.40 2.75 -25.10
CA VAL A 435 -2.78 3.14 -23.82
C VAL A 435 -1.36 3.72 -24.02
N SER A 436 -0.65 3.24 -25.03
CA SER A 436 0.70 3.74 -25.36
C SER A 436 0.69 5.05 -26.15
N SER A 437 -0.48 5.54 -26.53
CA SER A 437 -0.64 6.81 -27.23
C SER A 437 -0.69 7.98 -26.25
N SER A 438 -0.25 9.16 -26.70
CA SER A 438 -0.36 10.41 -25.94
C SER A 438 -1.80 10.87 -25.67
N SER A 439 -2.80 10.20 -26.26
CA SER A 439 -4.22 10.55 -26.14
C SER A 439 -4.95 9.83 -25.00
N PHE A 440 -4.29 8.88 -24.33
CA PHE A 440 -4.86 8.11 -23.23
C PHE A 440 -4.39 8.67 -21.89
N THR A 441 -5.31 8.77 -20.92
CA THR A 441 -5.06 9.30 -19.57
C THR A 441 -5.62 8.36 -18.50
N PRO A 442 -4.82 7.95 -17.50
CA PRO A 442 -3.39 8.20 -17.36
C PRO A 442 -2.57 7.39 -18.39
N GLY A 443 -1.62 8.06 -19.04
CA GLY A 443 -0.72 7.45 -20.01
C GLY A 443 0.36 6.57 -19.35
N LEU A 444 1.29 6.07 -20.16
CA LEU A 444 2.54 5.51 -19.65
C LEU A 444 3.32 6.63 -18.95
N SER A 445 3.86 6.36 -17.77
CA SER A 445 4.42 7.35 -16.84
C SER A 445 5.87 7.06 -16.45
N SER A 446 6.24 5.79 -16.19
CA SER A 446 7.62 5.43 -15.83
C SER A 446 8.44 4.96 -17.02
N GLU A 447 9.77 5.09 -16.95
CA GLU A 447 10.70 4.57 -17.96
C GLU A 447 10.44 3.07 -18.24
N SER A 448 10.25 2.29 -17.18
CA SER A 448 9.97 0.85 -17.23
C SER A 448 8.65 0.54 -17.94
N GLU A 449 7.57 1.29 -17.67
CA GLU A 449 6.29 1.14 -18.38
C GLU A 449 6.46 1.38 -19.89
N ILE A 450 7.21 2.43 -20.26
CA ILE A 450 7.45 2.80 -21.66
C ILE A 450 8.32 1.75 -22.36
N LYS A 451 9.41 1.29 -21.72
CA LYS A 451 10.27 0.21 -22.25
C LYS A 451 9.46 -1.06 -22.52
N LEU A 452 8.62 -1.48 -21.58
CA LEU A 452 7.79 -2.68 -21.73
C LEU A 452 6.81 -2.55 -22.90
N ALA A 453 6.15 -1.39 -23.02
CA ALA A 453 5.25 -1.11 -24.14
C ALA A 453 5.98 -1.19 -25.48
N ILE A 454 7.16 -0.58 -25.61
CA ILE A 454 7.96 -0.59 -26.84
C ILE A 454 8.37 -2.01 -27.23
N LEU A 455 8.93 -2.79 -26.29
CA LEU A 455 9.34 -4.18 -26.54
C LEU A 455 8.16 -5.04 -26.99
N THR A 456 6.99 -4.83 -26.37
CA THR A 456 5.78 -5.57 -26.68
C THR A 456 5.24 -5.19 -28.05
N LEU A 457 5.10 -3.89 -28.34
CA LEU A 457 4.63 -3.38 -29.62
C LEU A 457 5.52 -3.84 -30.78
N ALA A 458 6.86 -3.81 -30.60
CA ALA A 458 7.79 -4.32 -31.59
C ALA A 458 7.55 -5.82 -31.90
N THR A 459 7.39 -6.63 -30.85
CA THR A 459 7.10 -8.07 -30.98
C THR A 459 5.74 -8.34 -31.63
N VAL A 460 4.71 -7.57 -31.26
CA VAL A 460 3.37 -7.64 -31.86
C VAL A 460 3.40 -7.29 -33.34
N ILE A 461 4.12 -6.23 -33.73
CA ILE A 461 4.28 -5.83 -35.14
C ILE A 461 4.95 -6.94 -35.95
N GLU A 462 6.05 -7.53 -35.45
CA GLU A 462 6.68 -8.68 -36.12
C GLU A 462 5.69 -9.82 -36.34
N ARG A 463 4.88 -10.12 -35.32
CA ARG A 463 3.89 -11.20 -35.40
C ARG A 463 2.75 -10.88 -36.37
N LEU A 464 2.21 -9.66 -36.35
CA LEU A 464 1.16 -9.23 -37.29
C LEU A 464 1.65 -9.28 -38.74
N LEU A 465 2.91 -8.88 -38.99
CA LEU A 465 3.53 -8.98 -40.30
C LEU A 465 3.73 -10.43 -40.74
N ALA A 466 4.16 -11.32 -39.82
CA ALA A 466 4.28 -12.75 -40.09
C ALA A 466 2.94 -13.41 -40.43
N LEU A 467 1.84 -12.96 -39.82
CA LEU A 467 0.47 -13.41 -40.11
C LEU A 467 -0.12 -12.80 -41.39
N SER A 468 0.68 -12.04 -42.16
CA SER A 468 0.23 -11.35 -43.39
C SER A 468 -0.92 -10.36 -43.15
N MET A 469 -1.01 -9.79 -41.94
CA MET A 469 -1.95 -8.71 -41.58
C MET A 469 -1.39 -7.32 -41.97
N GLY A 470 -0.53 -7.28 -42.99
CA GLY A 470 0.10 -6.08 -43.52
C GLY A 470 -0.94 -5.18 -44.20
N GLY A 471 -1.57 -4.30 -43.43
CA GLY A 471 -2.62 -3.38 -43.90
C GLY A 471 -3.85 -3.29 -43.00
N THR A 472 -3.83 -3.94 -41.82
CA THR A 472 -4.91 -3.75 -40.84
C THR A 472 -4.69 -2.47 -40.03
N LYS A 473 -5.81 -1.87 -39.60
CA LYS A 473 -5.80 -0.70 -38.71
C LYS A 473 -4.96 -0.96 -37.45
N VAL A 474 -5.06 -2.16 -36.88
CA VAL A 474 -4.27 -2.56 -35.70
C VAL A 474 -2.76 -2.46 -35.92
N LEU A 475 -2.26 -2.87 -37.09
CA LEU A 475 -0.84 -2.75 -37.40
C LEU A 475 -0.40 -1.28 -37.50
N GLN A 476 -1.25 -0.43 -38.09
CA GLN A 476 -1.00 1.01 -38.19
C GLN A 476 -1.01 1.67 -36.79
N ASP A 477 -2.00 1.36 -35.97
CA ASP A 477 -2.16 1.88 -34.62
C ASP A 477 -0.96 1.45 -33.73
N CYS A 478 -0.56 0.18 -33.78
CA CYS A 478 0.61 -0.32 -33.06
C CYS A 478 1.91 0.34 -33.53
N TYR A 479 2.10 0.54 -34.84
CA TYR A 479 3.32 1.17 -35.37
C TYR A 479 3.39 2.65 -35.01
N THR A 480 2.27 3.37 -35.08
CA THR A 480 2.18 4.77 -34.66
C THR A 480 2.50 4.92 -33.17
N SER A 481 1.92 4.04 -32.34
CA SER A 481 2.13 4.06 -30.89
C SER A 481 3.56 3.68 -30.53
N LEU A 482 4.18 2.71 -31.22
CA LEU A 482 5.58 2.34 -31.03
C LEU A 482 6.49 3.55 -31.21
N MET A 483 6.32 4.29 -32.31
CA MET A 483 7.16 5.45 -32.59
C MET A 483 6.91 6.59 -31.58
N GLY A 484 5.65 6.81 -31.18
CA GLY A 484 5.30 7.78 -30.15
C GLY A 484 5.91 7.45 -28.79
N SER A 485 5.85 6.19 -28.36
CA SER A 485 6.47 5.73 -27.12
C SER A 485 8.00 5.82 -27.15
N CYS A 486 8.65 5.61 -28.31
CA CYS A 486 10.10 5.81 -28.44
C CYS A 486 10.52 7.27 -28.23
N ILE A 487 9.72 8.22 -28.70
CA ILE A 487 9.96 9.64 -28.41
C ILE A 487 9.77 9.90 -26.92
N HIS A 488 8.65 9.44 -26.36
CA HIS A 488 8.35 9.63 -24.94
C HIS A 488 9.43 9.04 -24.02
N LEU A 489 9.99 7.87 -24.35
CA LEU A 489 11.10 7.28 -23.61
C LEU A 489 12.32 8.21 -23.57
N LYS A 490 12.63 8.85 -24.71
CA LYS A 490 13.75 9.77 -24.80
C LYS A 490 13.49 11.05 -24.00
N ASP A 491 12.27 11.60 -24.09
CA ASP A 491 11.86 12.76 -23.32
C ASP A 491 12.04 12.49 -21.80
N VAL A 492 11.55 11.35 -21.30
CA VAL A 492 11.69 10.93 -19.88
C VAL A 492 13.15 10.71 -19.47
N GLN A 493 14.00 10.18 -20.37
CA GLN A 493 15.42 9.98 -20.09
C GLN A 493 16.23 11.29 -20.08
N GLU A 494 15.83 12.28 -20.88
CA GLU A 494 16.48 13.61 -20.92
C GLU A 494 16.04 14.47 -19.72
N ASP A 495 14.75 14.44 -19.35
CA ASP A 495 14.23 15.16 -18.18
C ASP A 495 14.79 14.64 -16.84
N GLY A 496 15.27 13.39 -16.80
CA GLY A 496 15.88 12.76 -15.62
C GLY A 496 17.36 13.08 -15.38
N ASP A 497 18.06 13.71 -16.33
CA ASP A 497 19.52 13.97 -16.28
C ASP A 497 19.88 15.41 -15.83
N ASP A 498 18.88 16.29 -15.66
CA ASP A 498 19.06 17.71 -15.26
C ASP A 498 19.16 17.93 -13.72
N GLY A 499 19.50 16.90 -12.97
CA GLY A 499 19.52 16.90 -11.49
C GLY A 499 20.81 17.40 -10.81
N ASP A 500 21.75 18.05 -11.51
CA ASP A 500 22.97 18.62 -10.91
C ASP A 500 23.37 19.93 -11.61
N GLY A 501 22.67 21.03 -11.33
CA GLY A 501 23.00 22.34 -11.86
C GLY A 501 22.34 23.50 -11.13
N ASP A 502 23.03 24.03 -10.10
CA ASP A 502 22.73 25.30 -9.42
C ASP A 502 22.19 26.37 -10.37
N GLY A 503 20.94 26.78 -10.13
CA GLY A 503 20.26 27.87 -10.82
C GLY A 503 19.23 28.53 -9.92
N ALA A 504 19.68 29.00 -8.75
CA ALA A 504 18.92 29.94 -7.94
C ALA A 504 18.66 31.21 -8.77
N GLU A 505 17.45 31.34 -9.33
CA GLU A 505 16.90 32.63 -9.68
C GLU A 505 15.77 32.94 -8.69
N ASP A 506 16.15 33.70 -7.67
CA ASP A 506 15.26 34.51 -6.86
C ASP A 506 14.31 35.28 -7.80
N LEU A 507 13.01 34.99 -7.68
CA LEU A 507 11.97 35.91 -8.12
C LEU A 507 11.26 36.43 -6.87
N ASP A 508 11.90 37.43 -6.26
CA ASP A 508 11.19 38.52 -5.61
C ASP A 508 10.33 39.20 -6.68
N ASP A 509 9.01 39.18 -6.51
CA ASP A 509 8.13 40.24 -7.00
C ASP A 509 6.98 40.41 -5.99
N ASP A 510 7.22 41.33 -5.05
CA ASP A 510 6.20 42.18 -4.47
C ASP A 510 5.45 42.87 -5.63
N ASP A 511 4.12 42.83 -5.65
CA ASP A 511 3.30 43.98 -6.04
C ASP A 511 1.82 43.72 -5.70
N ASP A 512 1.39 44.44 -4.66
CA ASP A 512 0.21 45.30 -4.64
C ASP A 512 -1.12 44.76 -5.20
N GLU A 513 -1.97 44.23 -4.31
CA GLU A 513 -3.42 44.42 -4.46
C GLU A 513 -3.91 45.41 -3.38
N GLU A 514 -4.03 46.67 -3.79
CA GLU A 514 -4.97 47.62 -3.19
C GLU A 514 -6.39 47.09 -3.46
N ASP A 515 -7.12 46.73 -2.40
CA ASP A 515 -8.58 46.81 -2.44
C ASP A 515 -9.09 47.62 -1.25
N THR A 516 -9.79 48.67 -1.65
CA THR A 516 -10.35 49.77 -0.88
C THR A 516 -11.70 49.41 -0.26
N ASP A 517 -11.98 50.09 0.85
CA ASP A 517 -13.30 50.40 1.42
C ASP A 517 -13.96 49.31 2.30
N ASP A 518 -13.50 49.26 3.56
CA ASP A 518 -14.32 48.84 4.71
C ASP A 518 -15.47 49.82 4.89
N ASP A 519 -16.61 49.54 4.25
CA ASP A 519 -17.89 50.17 4.58
C ASP A 519 -18.46 49.52 5.86
N ASP A 520 -18.46 50.32 6.93
CA ASP A 520 -19.23 50.13 8.15
C ASP A 520 -20.74 49.99 7.83
N GLU A 521 -21.27 48.77 7.85
CA GLU A 521 -22.70 48.53 8.06
C GLU A 521 -22.92 47.83 9.41
N ASP A 522 -22.93 48.65 10.46
CA ASP A 522 -23.68 48.41 11.69
C ASP A 522 -25.15 48.11 11.34
N SER A 523 -25.50 46.83 11.26
CA SER A 523 -26.89 46.38 11.40
C SER A 523 -27.03 45.61 12.71
N GLU A 524 -27.37 46.36 13.76
CA GLU A 524 -28.05 45.81 14.93
C GLU A 524 -29.38 45.20 14.48
N ASP A 525 -29.40 43.92 14.13
CA ASP A 525 -30.64 43.12 14.06
C ASP A 525 -30.66 42.14 15.24
N ASP A 526 -31.02 42.74 16.38
CA ASP A 526 -31.31 42.12 17.66
C ASP A 526 -32.68 41.43 17.55
N ASP A 527 -32.75 40.30 16.85
CA ASP A 527 -33.92 39.39 16.85
C ASP A 527 -33.53 37.96 16.39
N VAL A 528 -32.51 37.37 17.03
CA VAL A 528 -32.24 35.93 16.89
C VAL A 528 -33.32 35.17 17.65
N ARG A 529 -34.40 34.85 16.95
CA ARG A 529 -35.38 33.86 17.41
C ARG A 529 -34.64 32.53 17.62
N GLU A 530 -34.74 31.98 18.83
CA GLU A 530 -34.26 30.61 19.12
C GLU A 530 -34.87 29.65 18.08
N GLU A 531 -34.01 29.01 17.29
CA GLU A 531 -34.38 28.00 16.30
C GLU A 531 -35.20 26.91 16.99
N THR A 532 -36.38 26.60 16.43
CA THR A 532 -37.22 25.54 16.99
C THR A 532 -36.67 24.16 16.61
N GLU A 533 -36.96 23.14 17.42
CA GLU A 533 -36.51 21.76 17.19
C GLU A 533 -36.86 21.24 15.77
N GLU A 534 -38.02 21.62 15.22
CA GLU A 534 -38.41 21.26 13.86
C GLU A 534 -37.56 21.96 12.78
N GLU A 535 -37.15 23.20 13.01
CA GLU A 535 -36.29 23.96 12.08
C GLU A 535 -34.87 23.37 12.07
N PHE A 536 -34.34 23.03 13.25
CA PHE A 536 -33.05 22.32 13.40
C PHE A 536 -33.07 20.96 12.69
N LEU A 537 -34.12 20.15 12.92
CA LEU A 537 -34.27 18.83 12.29
C LEU A 537 -34.42 18.91 10.76
N ALA A 538 -35.10 19.94 10.26
CA ALA A 538 -35.28 20.14 8.81
C ALA A 538 -33.97 20.54 8.12
N ARG A 539 -33.18 21.43 8.74
CA ARG A 539 -31.85 21.81 8.23
C ARG A 539 -30.88 20.64 8.24
N TYR A 540 -30.92 19.82 9.29
CA TYR A 540 -30.11 18.61 9.40
C TYR A 540 -30.50 17.56 8.35
N ALA A 541 -31.80 17.36 8.09
CA ALA A 541 -32.26 16.44 7.05
C ALA A 541 -31.87 16.90 5.63
N ALA A 542 -31.80 18.20 5.39
CA ALA A 542 -31.34 18.76 4.12
C ALA A 542 -29.83 18.53 3.92
N ALA A 543 -29.02 18.79 4.95
CA ALA A 543 -27.57 18.53 4.92
C ALA A 543 -27.24 17.02 4.75
N ALA A 544 -28.00 16.15 5.42
CA ALA A 544 -27.85 14.70 5.27
C ALA A 544 -28.30 14.16 3.90
N GLY A 545 -29.12 14.93 3.17
CA GLY A 545 -29.57 14.61 1.81
C GLY A 545 -28.57 15.04 0.72
N GLU A 546 -27.76 16.07 0.99
CA GLU A 546 -26.68 16.53 0.12
C GLU A 546 -25.37 15.73 0.32
N SER A 547 -25.20 15.05 1.45
CA SER A 547 -24.09 14.12 1.71
C SER A 547 -24.33 12.69 1.21
N ILE A 548 -25.43 12.42 0.48
CA ILE A 548 -25.53 11.23 -0.38
C ILE A 548 -24.99 11.65 -1.75
N GLU A 549 -23.70 11.95 -1.74
CA GLU A 549 -22.92 11.91 -2.97
C GLU A 549 -22.99 10.47 -3.45
N VAL A 550 -23.32 10.32 -4.73
CA VAL A 550 -23.06 9.08 -5.46
C VAL A 550 -21.62 8.71 -5.11
N VAL A 551 -21.39 7.49 -4.65
CA VAL A 551 -20.04 6.95 -4.44
C VAL A 551 -19.27 7.22 -5.73
N GLU A 552 -18.51 8.31 -5.74
CA GLU A 552 -17.45 8.53 -6.69
C GLU A 552 -16.53 7.33 -6.45
N GLU A 553 -16.23 6.59 -7.51
CA GLU A 553 -15.18 5.58 -7.46
C GLU A 553 -13.98 6.28 -6.82
N GLY A 554 -13.67 5.88 -5.57
CA GLY A 554 -12.83 6.67 -4.68
C GLY A 554 -11.56 7.08 -5.38
N ASP A 555 -11.11 8.31 -5.10
CA ASP A 555 -9.84 8.88 -5.54
C ASP A 555 -8.82 7.74 -5.71
N ILE A 556 -8.61 7.34 -6.96
CA ILE A 556 -7.60 6.38 -7.32
C ILE A 556 -6.34 7.19 -7.14
N ASP A 557 -5.72 7.12 -5.95
CA ASP A 557 -4.35 7.56 -5.78
C ASP A 557 -3.58 6.95 -6.95
N GLU A 558 -3.18 7.80 -7.89
CA GLU A 558 -2.37 7.43 -9.05
C GLU A 558 -0.98 7.09 -8.52
N GLU A 559 -0.87 6.01 -7.74
CA GLU A 559 0.41 5.41 -7.39
C GLU A 559 1.02 4.92 -8.70
N THR A 560 1.87 5.74 -9.29
CA THR A 560 2.82 5.33 -10.32
C THR A 560 3.77 4.31 -9.70
N GLN A 561 3.34 3.04 -9.65
CA GLN A 561 4.18 1.94 -9.20
C GLN A 561 5.13 1.57 -10.33
N ASP A 562 6.42 1.77 -10.12
CA ASP A 562 7.43 1.33 -11.07
C ASP A 562 7.37 -0.19 -11.27
N ILE A 563 7.58 -0.64 -12.51
CA ILE A 563 7.42 -2.06 -12.88
C ILE A 563 8.77 -2.75 -12.98
N GLU A 564 8.90 -3.90 -12.32
CA GLU A 564 10.12 -4.70 -12.32
C GLU A 564 10.28 -5.45 -13.65
N LEU A 565 11.28 -5.06 -14.44
CA LEU A 565 11.57 -5.62 -15.76
C LEU A 565 12.67 -6.69 -15.75
N GLY A 566 13.41 -6.85 -14.65
CA GLY A 566 14.55 -7.78 -14.57
C GLY A 566 15.51 -7.59 -15.75
N SER A 567 15.86 -8.68 -16.44
CA SER A 567 16.78 -8.63 -17.59
C SER A 567 16.25 -7.86 -18.81
N LEU A 568 14.96 -7.50 -18.84
CA LEU A 568 14.40 -6.69 -19.94
C LEU A 568 14.83 -5.22 -19.82
N ASP A 569 15.18 -4.76 -18.63
CA ASP A 569 15.61 -3.37 -18.43
C ASP A 569 16.96 -3.08 -19.10
N GLU A 570 17.84 -4.08 -19.18
CA GLU A 570 19.14 -4.01 -19.83
C GLU A 570 19.06 -4.04 -21.38
N MET A 571 17.87 -4.21 -21.96
CA MET A 571 17.72 -4.31 -23.41
C MET A 571 17.89 -2.94 -24.09
N ASP A 572 18.72 -2.90 -25.12
CA ASP A 572 18.84 -1.73 -25.98
C ASP A 572 17.57 -1.57 -26.86
N ILE A 573 16.66 -0.73 -26.38
CA ILE A 573 15.40 -0.42 -27.03
C ILE A 573 15.60 0.17 -28.42
N GLN A 574 16.60 1.04 -28.60
CA GLN A 574 16.88 1.66 -29.89
C GLN A 574 17.28 0.60 -30.92
N GLN A 575 18.16 -0.33 -30.52
CA GLN A 575 18.60 -1.41 -31.39
C GLN A 575 17.45 -2.38 -31.76
N VAL A 576 16.51 -2.64 -30.86
CA VAL A 576 15.31 -3.46 -31.13
C VAL A 576 14.44 -2.80 -32.20
N VAL A 577 14.12 -1.51 -32.03
CA VAL A 577 13.27 -0.75 -32.96
C VAL A 577 13.94 -0.61 -34.33
N LEU A 578 15.25 -0.32 -34.35
CA LEU A 578 16.05 -0.29 -35.58
C LEU A 578 15.99 -1.59 -36.35
N SER A 579 16.19 -2.70 -35.66
CA SER A 579 16.21 -4.04 -36.27
C SER A 579 14.85 -4.35 -36.90
N LEU A 580 13.76 -3.99 -36.24
CA LEU A 580 12.39 -4.12 -36.76
C LEU A 580 12.20 -3.31 -38.05
N ILE A 581 12.58 -2.03 -38.05
CA ILE A 581 12.42 -1.12 -39.19
C ILE A 581 13.24 -1.62 -40.39
N GLN A 582 14.49 -2.05 -40.17
CA GLN A 582 15.37 -2.54 -41.22
C GLN A 582 14.88 -3.87 -41.83
N LYS A 583 14.35 -4.77 -41.01
CA LYS A 583 13.86 -6.09 -41.44
C LYS A 583 12.56 -5.99 -42.24
N HIS A 584 11.71 -5.01 -41.92
CA HIS A 584 10.36 -4.87 -42.50
C HIS A 584 10.12 -3.56 -43.26
N THR A 585 11.19 -2.90 -43.71
CA THR A 585 11.15 -1.55 -44.32
C THR A 585 10.06 -1.41 -45.39
N ALA A 586 9.91 -2.36 -46.31
CA ALA A 586 8.93 -2.27 -47.39
C ALA A 586 7.46 -2.40 -46.94
N LEU A 587 7.19 -3.13 -45.86
CA LEU A 587 5.84 -3.32 -45.32
C LEU A 587 5.44 -2.21 -44.36
N LEU A 588 6.41 -1.68 -43.62
CA LEU A 588 6.22 -0.51 -42.78
C LEU A 588 6.10 0.77 -43.64
N GLN A 589 6.80 0.85 -44.78
CA GLN A 589 6.62 1.88 -45.82
C GLN A 589 5.22 1.96 -46.42
N ALA A 590 4.41 0.91 -46.28
CA ALA A 590 3.01 0.93 -46.71
C ALA A 590 2.07 1.51 -45.63
N GLN A 591 2.55 1.74 -44.40
CA GLN A 591 1.79 2.35 -43.32
C GLN A 591 1.86 3.87 -43.41
N VAL A 592 0.71 4.53 -43.29
CA VAL A 592 0.61 6.00 -43.24
C VAL A 592 0.84 6.43 -41.78
N LEU A 593 1.96 7.09 -41.53
CA LEU A 593 2.25 7.74 -40.24
C LEU A 593 1.73 9.18 -40.26
N PRO A 594 1.28 9.73 -39.11
CA PRO A 594 0.99 11.16 -38.98
C PRO A 594 2.22 12.04 -39.28
N ASP A 595 2.03 13.15 -40.00
CA ASP A 595 3.13 14.03 -40.43
C ASP A 595 3.89 14.66 -39.25
N ASP A 596 3.15 15.03 -38.19
CA ASP A 596 3.68 15.56 -36.93
C ASP A 596 4.57 14.54 -36.22
N LEU A 597 4.18 13.25 -36.25
CA LEU A 597 4.98 12.19 -35.68
C LEU A 597 6.28 11.97 -36.47
N ILE A 598 6.23 12.04 -37.80
CA ILE A 598 7.44 11.91 -38.65
C ILE A 598 8.43 13.03 -38.34
N GLU A 599 7.95 14.27 -38.21
CA GLU A 599 8.77 15.43 -37.85
C GLU A 599 9.42 15.23 -36.49
N ARG A 600 8.65 14.88 -35.45
CA ARG A 600 9.18 14.61 -34.11
C ARG A 600 10.20 13.48 -34.10
N ILE A 601 9.96 12.35 -34.79
CA ILE A 601 10.94 11.26 -34.85
C ILE A 601 12.25 11.73 -35.49
N ALA A 602 12.19 12.55 -36.55
CA ALA A 602 13.39 13.06 -37.20
C ALA A 602 14.19 14.01 -36.30
N GLU A 603 13.52 14.81 -35.48
CA GLU A 603 14.14 15.66 -34.46
C GLU A 603 14.76 14.83 -33.32
N THR A 604 13.98 13.90 -32.77
CA THR A 604 14.38 13.03 -31.65
C THR A 604 15.49 12.05 -32.06
N PHE A 605 15.48 11.52 -33.29
CA PHE A 605 16.44 10.55 -33.80
C PHE A 605 16.96 10.92 -35.21
N PRO A 606 17.90 11.87 -35.32
CA PRO A 606 18.43 12.34 -36.61
C PRO A 606 19.09 11.23 -37.45
N GLU A 607 19.59 10.19 -36.78
CA GLU A 607 20.23 9.03 -37.42
C GLU A 607 19.25 8.21 -38.28
N TYR A 608 17.94 8.36 -38.08
CA TYR A 608 16.89 7.66 -38.83
C TYR A 608 16.29 8.50 -39.96
N GLU A 609 16.72 9.75 -40.13
CA GLU A 609 16.17 10.71 -41.11
C GLU A 609 16.23 10.17 -42.55
N GLN A 610 17.30 9.45 -42.91
CA GLN A 610 17.43 8.83 -44.25
C GLN A 610 16.46 7.66 -44.48
N LEU A 611 16.09 6.93 -43.43
CA LEU A 611 15.13 5.83 -43.49
C LEU A 611 13.69 6.36 -43.58
N LEU A 612 13.40 7.48 -42.90
CA LEU A 612 12.09 8.15 -42.86
C LEU A 612 11.81 8.96 -44.14
N HIS A 613 12.80 9.63 -44.73
CA HIS A 613 12.63 10.33 -46.00
C HIS A 613 12.31 9.40 -47.18
N ALA A 614 12.78 8.14 -47.15
CA ALA A 614 12.39 7.13 -48.14
C ALA A 614 10.90 6.75 -48.06
N HIS A 615 10.26 6.98 -46.91
CA HIS A 615 8.84 6.77 -46.63
C HIS A 615 7.99 7.89 -47.23
N GLN A 616 8.41 9.16 -47.06
CA GLN A 616 7.71 10.35 -47.59
C GLN A 616 7.72 10.46 -49.11
N LEU A 617 8.75 9.95 -49.80
CA LEU A 617 8.88 10.05 -51.27
C LEU A 617 8.04 9.03 -52.06
N ARG A 618 7.32 8.13 -51.39
CA ARG A 618 6.53 7.04 -52.03
C ARG A 618 5.02 7.07 -51.74
N CYS A 619 4.57 7.86 -50.77
CA CYS A 619 3.16 8.27 -50.64
C CYS A 619 2.89 9.47 -51.56
#